data_AF-A0A6M0BHH1-F1
#
_entry.id   AF-A0A6M0BHH1-F1
#
_cell.length_a   1.000
_cell.length_b   1.000
_cell.length_c   1.000
_cell.angle_alpha   90.00
_cell.angle_beta   90.00
_cell.angle_gamma   90.00
#
_symmetry.space_group_name_H-M   'P 1'
#
loop_
_entity.id
_entity.type
_entity.pdbx_description
1 polymer ?
#
loop_
_entity_poly.entity_id
_entity_poly.type
_entity_poly.pdbx_seq_one_letter_code
_entity_poly.pdbx_strand_id
1 'polypeptide(L)' 'MSSEFPTNPDNNPDDYSNKKIRVQHILKGSRKAVINTMHTLYAMGYAEISEWSPLQPTGIPGEFITIITNYLRLR' A
#
# COMPACT_ATOMS: atom_id res chain seq x y z
N MET A 1 5.41 34.70 21.46
CA MET A 1 4.68 34.08 20.34
C MET A 1 5.17 32.65 20.25
N SER A 2 4.37 31.68 20.69
CA SER A 2 4.70 30.26 20.61
C SER A 2 4.36 29.76 19.22
N SER A 3 5.36 29.21 18.52
CA SER A 3 5.19 28.62 17.20
C SER A 3 4.50 27.26 17.34
N GLU A 4 3.23 27.17 16.97
CA GLU A 4 2.52 25.90 16.79
C GLU A 4 3.10 25.18 15.56
N PHE A 5 3.77 24.06 15.79
CA PHE A 5 4.10 23.11 14.74
C PHE A 5 2.81 22.45 14.25
N PRO A 6 2.65 22.16 12.94
CA PRO A 6 1.46 21.50 12.44
C PRO A 6 1.35 20.11 13.06
N THR A 7 0.30 19.89 13.86
CA THR A 7 -0.06 18.59 14.41
C THR A 7 -0.49 17.70 13.25
N ASN A 8 0.33 16.72 12.90
CA ASN A 8 -0.05 15.68 11.94
C ASN A 8 -1.28 14.95 12.51
N PRO A 9 -2.43 14.92 11.81
CA PRO A 9 -3.67 14.34 12.32
C PRO A 9 -3.57 12.83 12.61
N ASP A 10 -2.50 12.16 12.17
CA ASP A 10 -2.25 10.74 12.43
C ASP A 10 -1.81 10.42 13.87
N ASN A 11 -1.55 11.42 14.71
CA ASN A 11 -0.97 11.22 16.05
C ASN A 11 -1.98 11.35 17.21
N ASN A 12 -3.29 11.18 16.97
CA ASN A 12 -4.27 11.17 18.07
C ASN A 12 -4.27 9.82 18.81
N PRO A 13 -3.91 9.76 20.11
CA PRO A 13 -3.80 8.51 20.86
C PRO A 13 -5.14 7.92 21.33
N ASP A 14 -6.29 8.41 20.87
CA ASP A 14 -7.59 8.01 21.41
C ASP A 14 -8.31 6.87 20.64
N ASP A 15 -7.72 6.32 19.56
CA ASP A 15 -8.36 5.28 18.72
C ASP A 15 -7.73 3.87 18.86
N TYR A 16 -7.47 3.44 20.09
CA TYR A 16 -6.93 2.09 20.35
C TYR A 16 -7.99 0.97 20.35
N SER A 17 -9.29 1.29 20.25
CA SER A 17 -10.35 0.29 20.28
C SER A 17 -10.62 -0.40 18.93
N ASN A 18 -10.07 0.15 17.82
CA ASN A 18 -10.33 -0.32 16.45
C ASN A 18 -9.08 -0.33 15.56
N LYS A 19 -7.89 -0.59 16.12
CA LYS A 19 -6.55 -0.41 15.52
C LYS A 19 -6.33 -1.13 14.16
N LYS A 20 -6.90 -0.57 13.10
CA LYS A 20 -6.64 -0.88 11.70
C LYS A 20 -5.36 -0.15 11.32
N ILE A 21 -4.28 -0.89 11.15
CA ILE A 21 -2.99 -0.34 10.70
C ILE A 21 -3.02 -0.22 9.19
N ARG A 22 -2.82 0.99 8.69
CA ARG A 22 -2.63 1.25 7.27
C ARG A 22 -1.27 0.70 6.83
N VAL A 23 -1.25 -0.20 5.86
CA VAL A 23 -0.05 -0.83 5.30
C VAL A 23 -0.05 -0.65 3.78
N GLN A 24 1.04 -0.12 3.25
CA GLN A 24 1.25 0.01 1.81
C GLN A 24 2.11 -1.15 1.32
N HIS A 25 1.65 -1.87 0.30
CA HIS A 25 2.41 -2.90 -0.38
C HIS A 25 2.82 -2.40 -1.76
N ILE A 26 4.09 -2.65 -2.11
CA ILE A 26 4.68 -2.22 -3.37
C ILE A 26 5.20 -3.46 -4.09
N LEU A 27 4.72 -3.68 -5.30
CA LEU A 27 5.29 -4.67 -6.21
C LEU A 27 6.15 -3.95 -7.24
N LYS A 28 7.40 -4.39 -7.38
CA LYS A 28 8.37 -3.79 -8.29
C LYS A 28 9.16 -4.88 -8.99
N GLY A 29 9.33 -4.77 -10.31
CA GLY A 29 10.07 -5.75 -11.11
C GLY A 29 9.63 -5.75 -12.57
N SER A 30 9.93 -6.82 -13.31
CA SER A 30 9.47 -6.92 -14.70
C SER A 30 7.95 -6.88 -14.80
N ARG A 31 7.41 -6.33 -15.89
CA ARG A 31 5.95 -6.28 -16.14
C ARG A 31 5.29 -7.65 -15.92
N LYS A 32 5.89 -8.71 -16.45
CA LYS A 32 5.37 -10.08 -16.32
C LYS A 32 5.38 -10.56 -14.87
N ALA A 33 6.48 -10.32 -14.15
CA ALA A 33 6.59 -10.72 -12.74
C ALA A 33 5.55 -9.98 -11.89
N VAL A 34 5.38 -8.68 -12.08
CA VAL A 34 4.39 -7.89 -11.32
C VAL A 34 2.97 -8.38 -11.58
N ILE A 35 2.57 -8.57 -12.85
CA ILE A 35 1.24 -9.06 -13.21
C ILE A 35 0.99 -10.47 -12.64
N ASN A 36 1.96 -11.37 -12.76
CA ASN A 36 1.84 -12.72 -12.20
C ASN A 36 1.67 -12.68 -10.68
N THR A 37 2.45 -11.84 -9.97
CA THR A 37 2.32 -11.68 -8.52
C THR A 37 0.94 -11.12 -8.13
N MET A 38 0.42 -10.13 -8.87
CA MET A 38 -0.94 -9.61 -8.64
C MET A 38 -2.00 -10.72 -8.75
N HIS A 39 -1.96 -11.53 -9.80
CA HIS A 39 -2.89 -12.65 -9.98
C HIS A 39 -2.75 -13.73 -8.91
N THR A 40 -1.53 -14.04 -8.48
CA THR A 40 -1.29 -14.99 -7.38
C THR A 40 -1.87 -14.46 -6.06
N LEU A 41 -1.65 -13.19 -5.73
CA LEU A 41 -2.22 -12.56 -4.53
C LEU A 41 -3.75 -12.52 -4.58
N TYR A 42 -4.32 -12.25 -5.75
CA TYR A 42 -5.77 -12.33 -5.97
C TYR A 42 -6.31 -13.74 -5.73
N ALA A 43 -5.68 -14.77 -6.31
CA ALA A 43 -6.10 -16.15 -6.12
C ALA A 43 -6.02 -16.62 -4.66
N MET A 44 -5.14 -16.01 -3.85
CA MET A 44 -5.03 -16.25 -2.41
C MET A 44 -6.03 -15.42 -1.57
N GLY A 45 -6.87 -14.60 -2.20
CA GLY A 45 -7.81 -13.71 -1.52
C GLY A 45 -7.15 -12.57 -0.75
N TYR A 46 -5.90 -12.23 -1.11
CA TYR A 46 -5.13 -11.20 -0.42
C TYR A 46 -5.51 -9.77 -0.83
N ALA A 47 -5.73 -9.57 -2.14
CA ALA A 47 -6.08 -8.27 -2.73
C ALA A 47 -6.81 -8.46 -4.06
N GLU A 48 -7.80 -7.62 -4.33
CA GLU A 48 -8.49 -7.56 -5.62
C GLU A 48 -7.58 -6.91 -6.68
N ILE A 49 -7.69 -7.35 -7.94
CA ILE A 49 -6.87 -6.80 -9.03
C ILE A 49 -7.10 -5.29 -9.20
N SER A 50 -8.33 -4.82 -8.98
CA SER A 50 -8.72 -3.41 -9.09
C SER A 50 -8.22 -2.52 -7.95
N GLU A 51 -7.77 -3.09 -6.83
CA GLU A 51 -7.24 -2.31 -5.70
C GLU A 51 -5.80 -1.83 -5.94
N TRP A 52 -5.10 -2.48 -6.86
CA TRP A 52 -3.76 -2.09 -7.27
C TRP A 52 -3.79 -0.81 -8.11
N SER A 53 -2.83 0.08 -7.88
CA SER A 53 -2.63 1.23 -8.76
C SER A 53 -2.29 0.76 -10.18
N PRO A 54 -2.59 1.57 -11.21
CA PRO A 54 -2.12 1.31 -12.56
C PRO A 54 -0.60 1.07 -12.58
N LEU A 55 -0.17 0.12 -13.41
CA LEU A 55 1.23 -0.25 -13.53
C LEU A 55 2.03 0.89 -14.18
N GLN A 56 3.03 1.42 -13.48
CA GLN A 56 3.85 2.55 -13.93
C GLN A 56 5.31 2.13 -14.17
N PRO A 57 6.02 2.69 -15.17
CA PRO A 57 7.46 2.48 -15.33
C PRO A 57 8.26 3.23 -14.24
N THR A 58 9.38 2.67 -13.79
CA THR A 58 10.17 3.21 -12.65
C THR A 58 11.42 4.01 -13.03
N GLY A 59 11.61 4.33 -14.32
CA GLY A 59 12.84 4.92 -14.84
C GLY A 59 13.96 3.91 -15.10
N ILE A 60 13.86 2.70 -14.55
CA ILE A 60 14.72 1.56 -14.91
C ILE A 60 14.08 0.82 -16.09
N PRO A 61 14.78 0.64 -17.23
CA PRO A 61 14.24 -0.06 -18.38
C PRO A 61 13.75 -1.47 -18.04
N GLY A 62 12.51 -1.76 -18.43
CA GLY A 62 11.88 -3.06 -18.18
C GLY A 62 11.31 -3.26 -16.78
N GLU A 63 11.48 -2.29 -15.88
CA GLU A 63 10.96 -2.34 -14.52
C GLU A 63 9.68 -1.51 -14.36
N PHE A 64 8.72 -2.08 -13.65
CA PHE A 64 7.41 -1.53 -13.39
C PHE A 64 7.09 -1.60 -11.91
N ILE A 65 6.21 -0.70 -11.47
CA ILE A 65 5.72 -0.60 -10.10
C ILE A 65 4.19 -0.55 -10.07
N THR A 66 3.62 -1.18 -9.06
CA THR A 66 2.22 -1.00 -8.65
C THR A 66 2.14 -1.02 -7.13
N ILE A 67 1.16 -0.30 -6.58
CA ILE A 67 1.03 -0.04 -5.17
C ILE A 67 -0.42 -0.31 -4.74
N ILE A 68 -0.61 -0.93 -3.58
CA ILE A 68 -1.90 -1.07 -2.92
C ILE A 68 -1.79 -0.59 -1.47
N THR A 69 -2.88 -0.06 -0.91
CA THR A 69 -2.97 0.34 0.50
C THR A 69 -4.06 -0.49 1.18
N ASN A 70 -3.68 -1.30 2.15
CA ASN A 70 -4.58 -2.16 2.93
C ASN A 70 -4.65 -1.70 4.40
N TYR A 71 -5.76 -2.01 5.08
CA TYR A 71 -5.93 -1.74 6.51
C TYR A 71 -5.99 -3.07 7.27
N LEU A 72 -4.88 -3.44 7.90
CA LEU A 72 -4.77 -4.68 8.65
C LEU A 72 -5.25 -4.49 10.08
N ARG A 73 -6.10 -5.39 10.57
CA ARG A 73 -6.27 -5.55 12.02
C ARG A 73 -5.19 -6.47 12.53
N LEU A 74 -4.39 -5.99 13.48
CA LEU A 74 -3.57 -6.89 14.29
C LEU A 74 -4.51 -7.68 15.21
N ARG A 75 -4.39 -9.00 15.18
CA ARG A 75 -5.04 -9.92 16.13
C ARG A 75 -4.09 -10.25 17.26
#